data_AF-A0AA87QBH2-F1
#
_entry.id   AF-A0AA87QBH2-F1
#
_cell.length_a   1.000
_cell.length_b   1.000
_cell.length_c   1.000
_cell.angle_alpha   90.00
_cell.angle_beta   90.00
_cell.angle_gamma   90.00
#
_symmetry.space_group_name_H-M   'P 1'
#
loop_
_entity.id
_entity.type
_entity.pdbx_description
1 polymer ?
#
loop_
_entity_poly.entity_id
_entity_poly.type
_entity_poly.pdbx_seq_one_letter_code
_entity_poly.pdbx_strand_id
1 'polypeptide(L)'
;MSHGETFTFYTYSTAGKGRDDRWAYTGIPEIFFHDESSAREALHDLRADVESEPENTWSPMQLEKIETVPISKKSIFALLNEGAGAFVKSYEVIEIIY
;
A
#
# COMPACT_ATOMS: atom_id res chain seq x y z
N MET A 1 -26.58 2.02 -15.96
CA MET A 1 -25.75 1.46 -14.88
C MET A 1 -24.61 2.43 -14.65
N SER A 2 -24.65 3.25 -13.60
CA SER A 2 -23.49 4.09 -13.28
C SER A 2 -22.37 3.14 -12.82
N HIS A 3 -21.29 3.11 -13.57
CA HIS A 3 -20.07 2.45 -13.11
C HIS A 3 -19.56 3.32 -11.96
N GLY A 4 -19.50 2.77 -10.74
CA GLY A 4 -18.94 3.51 -9.61
C GLY A 4 -17.51 3.93 -9.94
N GLU A 5 -17.12 5.11 -9.51
CA GLU A 5 -15.78 5.63 -9.76
C GLU A 5 -14.74 4.71 -9.09
N THR A 6 -13.65 4.44 -9.79
CA THR A 6 -12.47 3.75 -9.24
C THR A 6 -11.36 4.77 -9.03
N PHE A 7 -10.56 4.57 -8.00
CA PHE A 7 -9.47 5.48 -7.66
C PHE A 7 -8.14 4.74 -7.66
N THR A 8 -7.08 5.50 -7.94
CA THR A 8 -5.70 5.04 -7.82
C THR A 8 -5.10 5.63 -6.54
N PHE A 9 -4.39 4.80 -5.79
CA PHE A 9 -3.59 5.21 -4.64
C PHE A 9 -2.24 4.51 -4.67
N TYR A 10 -1.35 4.96 -3.80
CA TYR A 10 0.00 4.40 -3.67
C TYR A 10 0.25 3.98 -2.22
N THR A 11 1.10 2.98 -2.04
CA THR A 11 1.53 2.49 -0.73
C THR A 11 2.91 1.86 -0.88
N TYR A 12 3.53 1.43 0.22
CA TYR A 12 4.78 0.70 0.17
C TYR A 12 4.73 -0.51 1.12
N SER A 13 5.51 -1.53 0.82
CA SER A 13 5.66 -2.71 1.67
C SER A 13 7.06 -3.29 1.56
N THR A 14 7.40 -4.26 2.40
CA THR A 14 8.67 -4.98 2.30
C THR A 14 8.70 -5.84 1.03
N ALA A 15 9.76 -5.74 0.24
CA ALA A 15 9.92 -6.54 -0.96
C ALA A 15 10.00 -8.04 -0.58
N GLY A 16 9.23 -8.89 -1.28
CA GLY A 16 9.34 -10.34 -1.16
C GLY A 16 8.49 -11.03 -0.09
N LYS A 17 7.51 -10.36 0.54
CA LYS A 17 6.45 -11.08 1.28
C LYS A 17 5.39 -11.65 0.32
N GLY A 18 4.97 -12.87 0.59
CA GLY A 18 4.12 -13.70 -0.27
C GLY A 18 2.91 -12.95 -0.83
N ARG A 19 2.65 -13.13 -2.13
CA ARG A 19 1.53 -12.47 -2.82
C ARG A 19 0.15 -12.86 -2.29
N ASP A 20 0.05 -13.98 -1.59
CA ASP A 20 -1.23 -14.57 -1.19
C ASP A 20 -1.84 -13.90 0.06
N ASP A 21 -1.04 -13.22 0.90
CA ASP A 21 -1.49 -12.56 2.13
C ASP A 21 -1.16 -11.07 2.20
N ARG A 22 -0.70 -10.43 1.10
CA ARG A 22 -0.31 -9.01 1.06
C ARG A 22 -1.32 -8.06 1.71
N TRP A 23 -2.61 -8.32 1.54
CA TRP A 23 -3.70 -7.48 2.06
C TRP A 23 -4.35 -8.02 3.33
N ALA A 24 -3.82 -9.10 3.90
CA ALA A 24 -4.28 -9.60 5.19
C ALA A 24 -3.96 -8.56 6.27
N TYR A 25 -4.92 -8.34 7.16
CA TYR A 25 -4.70 -7.44 8.29
C TYR A 25 -3.65 -8.05 9.24
N THR A 26 -2.48 -7.41 9.33
CA THR A 26 -1.36 -7.85 10.18
C THR A 26 -1.35 -7.19 11.56
N GLY A 27 -2.36 -6.38 11.89
CA GLY A 27 -2.38 -5.55 13.10
C GLY A 27 -1.71 -4.18 12.93
N ILE A 28 -0.95 -3.98 11.86
CA ILE A 28 -0.31 -2.72 11.53
C ILE A 28 -1.10 -2.06 10.39
N PRO A 29 -1.61 -0.82 10.57
CA PRO A 29 -2.28 -0.11 9.49
C PRO A 29 -1.34 0.18 8.32
N GLU A 30 -1.83 -0.07 7.11
CA GLU A 30 -1.16 0.36 5.88
C GLU A 30 -1.29 1.88 5.72
N ILE A 31 -0.24 2.50 5.16
CA ILE A 31 -0.25 3.93 4.82
C ILE A 31 -0.55 4.06 3.33
N PHE A 32 -1.55 4.88 2.99
CA PHE A 32 -1.93 5.14 1.60
C PHE A 32 -1.70 6.61 1.24
N PHE A 33 -1.30 6.83 -0.01
CA PHE A 33 -0.99 8.13 -0.57
C PHE A 33 -1.82 8.38 -1.83
N HIS A 34 -2.11 9.65 -2.12
CA HIS A 34 -2.87 10.04 -3.31
C HIS A 34 -2.01 10.05 -4.58
N ASP A 35 -0.70 10.23 -4.44
CA ASP A 35 0.25 10.27 -5.55
C ASP A 35 1.53 9.50 -5.26
N GLU A 36 2.21 9.15 -6.34
CA GLU A 36 3.42 8.35 -6.32
C GLU A 36 4.59 9.08 -5.65
N SER A 37 4.69 10.40 -5.83
CA SER A 37 5.79 11.20 -5.32
C SER A 37 5.79 11.24 -3.80
N SER A 38 4.63 11.47 -3.18
CA SER A 38 4.50 11.44 -1.71
C SER A 38 4.80 10.07 -1.13
N ALA A 39 4.38 8.99 -1.80
CA ALA A 39 4.68 7.64 -1.35
C ALA A 39 6.18 7.33 -1.43
N ARG A 40 6.85 7.80 -2.49
CA ARG A 40 8.30 7.68 -2.67
C ARG A 40 9.07 8.50 -1.65
N GLU A 41 8.67 9.74 -1.41
CA GLU A 41 9.29 10.62 -0.41
C GLU A 41 9.20 9.99 0.98
N ALA A 42 8.01 9.52 1.38
CA ALA A 42 7.83 8.83 2.65
C ALA A 42 8.70 7.55 2.78
N LEU A 43 8.95 6.86 1.66
CA LEU A 43 9.80 5.67 1.66
C LEU A 43 11.29 6.03 1.80
N HIS A 44 11.72 7.15 1.24
CA HIS A 44 13.07 7.69 1.43
C HIS A 44 13.28 8.19 2.87
N ASP A 45 12.29 8.87 3.45
CA ASP A 45 12.33 9.30 4.85
C ASP A 45 12.44 8.10 5.79
N LEU A 46 11.60 7.07 5.57
CA LEU A 46 11.66 5.82 6.34
C LEU A 46 13.05 5.16 6.23
N ARG A 47 13.66 5.15 5.05
CA ARG A 47 15.01 4.63 4.87
C ARG A 47 16.03 5.43 5.67
N ALA A 48 15.98 6.75 5.59
CA ALA A 48 16.90 7.62 6.31
C ALA A 48 16.79 7.41 7.82
N ASP A 49 15.58 7.25 8.35
CA ASP A 49 15.32 6.96 9.76
C ASP A 49 15.92 5.60 10.16
N VAL A 50 15.70 4.55 9.37
CA VAL A 50 16.26 3.21 9.61
C VAL A 50 17.80 3.23 9.59
N GLU A 51 18.40 3.88 8.59
CA GLU A 51 19.86 3.95 8.43
C GLU A 51 20.53 4.89 9.47
N SER A 52 19.76 5.76 10.14
CA SER A 52 20.27 6.62 11.21
C SER A 52 20.67 5.85 12.48
N GLU A 53 20.12 4.64 12.67
CA GLU A 53 20.42 3.77 13.80
C GLU A 53 21.42 2.66 13.40
N PRO A 54 22.62 2.59 14.02
CA PRO A 54 23.66 1.64 13.60
C PRO A 54 23.29 0.15 13.74
N GLU A 55 22.29 -0.17 14.56
CA GLU A 55 21.82 -1.55 14.79
C GLU A 55 20.77 -1.99 13.77
N ASN A 56 20.21 -1.05 13.01
CA ASN A 56 19.20 -1.33 12.02
C ASN A 56 19.83 -1.55 10.64
N THR A 57 19.15 -2.32 9.81
CA THR A 57 19.54 -2.53 8.42
C THR A 57 18.32 -2.35 7.54
N TRP A 58 18.47 -1.49 6.52
CA TRP A 58 17.44 -1.32 5.52
C TRP A 58 17.11 -2.66 4.85
N SER A 59 15.83 -3.01 4.85
CA SER A 59 15.33 -4.13 4.06
C SER A 59 14.73 -3.57 2.77
N PRO A 60 14.97 -4.19 1.60
CA PRO A 60 14.40 -3.70 0.37
C PRO A 60 12.88 -3.53 0.48
N MET A 61 12.39 -2.37 0.06
CA MET A 61 10.97 -2.03 0.08
C MET A 61 10.49 -1.83 -1.35
N GLN A 62 9.22 -2.15 -1.59
CA GLN A 62 8.56 -1.97 -2.86
C GLN A 62 7.50 -0.89 -2.78
N LEU A 63 7.47 -0.03 -3.79
CA LEU A 63 6.42 0.95 -4.00
C LEU A 63 5.32 0.30 -4.84
N GLU A 64 4.08 0.45 -4.38
CA GLU A 64 2.92 -0.21 -4.94
C GLU A 64 1.88 0.82 -5.38
N LYS A 65 1.33 0.61 -6.57
CA LYS A 65 0.16 1.30 -7.08
C LYS A 65 -1.04 0.39 -6.92
N ILE A 66 -2.11 0.89 -6.32
CA ILE A 66 -3.37 0.16 -6.16
C ILE A 66 -4.50 0.80 -6.95
N GLU A 67 -5.41 -0.02 -7.44
CA GLU A 67 -6.69 0.42 -7.99
C GLU A 67 -7.81 -0.07 -7.07
N THR A 68 -8.75 0.80 -6.73
CA THR A 68 -9.89 0.40 -5.91
C THR A 68 -10.94 -0.38 -6.71
N VAL A 69 -11.75 -1.18 -6.02
CA VAL A 69 -13.07 -1.53 -6.54
C VAL A 69 -13.92 -0.25 -6.72
N PRO A 70 -14.95 -0.27 -7.59
CA PRO A 70 -15.87 0.85 -7.73
C PRO A 70 -16.43 1.31 -6.38
N ILE A 71 -16.39 2.62 -6.12
CA ILE A 71 -16.91 3.19 -4.87
C ILE A 71 -18.42 3.02 -4.82
N SER A 72 -18.88 2.40 -3.74
CA SER A 72 -20.27 2.11 -3.46
C SER A 72 -20.46 1.91 -1.96
N LYS A 73 -21.71 1.95 -1.49
CA LYS A 73 -22.04 1.61 -0.11
C LYS A 73 -21.51 0.22 0.29
N LYS A 74 -21.51 -0.75 -0.64
CA LYS A 74 -21.03 -2.11 -0.42
C LYS A 74 -19.51 -2.16 -0.25
N SER A 75 -18.76 -1.48 -1.11
CA SER A 75 -17.29 -1.46 -1.01
C SER A 75 -16.80 -0.70 0.22
N ILE A 76 -17.46 0.40 0.60
CA ILE A 76 -17.18 1.09 1.87
C ILE A 76 -17.50 0.19 3.07
N PHE A 77 -18.62 -0.53 3.05
CA PHE A 77 -18.96 -1.48 4.13
C PHE A 77 -17.91 -2.59 4.27
N ALA A 78 -17.41 -3.11 3.15
CA ALA A 78 -16.36 -4.14 3.17
C ALA A 78 -15.04 -3.56 3.69
N LEU A 79 -14.63 -2.36 3.26
CA LEU A 79 -13.46 -1.67 3.80
C LEU A 79 -13.50 -1.55 5.33
N LEU A 80 -14.65 -1.19 5.90
CA LEU A 80 -14.81 -0.98 7.34
C LEU A 80 -14.72 -2.28 8.16
N ASN A 81 -15.09 -3.43 7.59
CA ASN A 81 -15.13 -4.71 8.32
C ASN A 81 -13.98 -5.66 7.97
N GLU A 82 -13.47 -5.60 6.75
CA GLU A 82 -12.47 -6.53 6.19
C GLU A 82 -11.12 -5.83 5.92
N GLY A 83 -11.08 -4.49 5.96
CA GLY A 83 -9.87 -3.71 5.73
C GLY A 83 -9.56 -3.46 4.26
N ALA A 84 -8.34 -3.03 3.98
CA ALA A 84 -7.93 -2.55 2.65
C ALA A 84 -8.05 -3.62 1.55
N GLY A 85 -7.83 -4.90 1.88
CA GLY A 85 -7.91 -6.00 0.90
C GLY A 85 -9.25 -6.12 0.19
N ALA A 86 -10.35 -5.85 0.90
CA ALA A 86 -11.68 -5.84 0.31
C ALA A 86 -11.92 -4.67 -0.65
N PHE A 87 -11.04 -3.65 -0.60
CA PHE A 87 -11.14 -2.43 -1.36
C PHE A 87 -10.18 -2.37 -2.54
N VAL A 88 -9.12 -3.19 -2.53
CA VAL A 88 -8.14 -3.31 -3.61
C VAL A 88 -8.65 -4.26 -4.70
N LYS A 89 -8.84 -3.74 -5.91
CA LYS A 89 -9.19 -4.53 -7.10
C LYS A 89 -7.95 -5.14 -7.76
N SER A 90 -6.90 -4.34 -7.86
CA SER A 90 -5.62 -4.75 -8.43
C SER A 90 -4.49 -3.93 -7.80
N TYR A 91 -3.27 -4.48 -7.86
CA TYR A 91 -2.08 -3.74 -7.47
C TYR A 91 -0.91 -4.10 -8.38
N GLU A 92 0.02 -3.16 -8.51
CA GLU A 92 1.23 -3.24 -9.30
C GLU A 92 2.42 -2.76 -8.47
N VAL A 93 3.52 -3.51 -8.47
CA VAL A 93 4.79 -3.03 -7.92
C VAL A 93 5.46 -2.18 -8.99
N ILE A 94 5.64 -0.88 -8.70
CA ILE A 94 6.16 0.09 -9.67
C ILE A 94 7.65 0.38 -9.47
N GLU A 95 8.17 0.18 -8.25
CA GLU A 95 9.58 0.42 -7.92
C GLU A 95 10.02 -0.46 -6.76
N ILE A 96 11.31 -0.83 -6.72
CA ILE A 96 11.94 -1.48 -5.56
C ILE A 96 13.15 -0.63 -5.15
N ILE A 97 13.20 -0.22 -3.89
CA ILE A 97 14.27 0.59 -3.30
C ILE A 97 15.16 -0.32 -2.45
N TYR A 98 16.44 -0.41 -2.82
CA TYR A 98 17.48 -1.23 -2.18
C TYR A 98 18.40 -0.43 -1.27
#